data_AF-A0A4V2BID1-F1
#
_entry.id   AF-A0A4V2BID1-F1
#
_cell.length_a   1.000
_cell.length_b   1.000
_cell.length_c   1.000
_cell.angle_alpha   90.00
_cell.angle_beta   90.00
_cell.angle_gamma   90.00
#
_symmetry.space_group_name_H-M   'P 1'
#
loop_
_entity.id
_entity.type
_entity.pdbx_description
1 polymer ?
#
loop_
_entity_poly.entity_id
_entity_poly.type
_entity_poly.pdbx_seq_one_letter_code
_entity_poly.pdbx_strand_id
1 'polypeptide(L)'
;DDAVRRDFTANALYYAIEDFSVRDYVGGFEDVQARKMKLIGEPEQRYREDPVRMLRAVRLAAKLGFEIDPGSASPIPQLAPLLSEAAPARLFEELLKLFLSGNAVASFEGLEHYGLLAAVLPETAAALASNRSGALRAMVLEGLRGTDARVANDEPVSPAFLFALLLWPAYCRALIGLQAQGMQAEEAQRRAADRVTLHQLGTVALPRRFSLPMQEIWLLQSRFSSRQRKRVTRLLAHPRFRAAYDFLLLRLAASSEHAEDVAFWREAQTQSNEELSATLGVAAPRDAYAEVDAPPPKRRRRRRRSGGEAPAAE
;
A
#
# COMPACT_ATOMS: atom_id res chain seq x y z
N ASP A 1 33.55 4.93 21.38
CA ASP A 1 33.26 3.77 20.49
C ASP A 1 31.82 3.67 20.02
N ASP A 2 30.80 3.73 20.90
CA ASP A 2 29.38 3.60 20.46
C ASP A 2 28.94 4.71 19.48
N ALA A 3 29.30 5.96 19.77
CA ALA A 3 28.89 7.11 18.95
C ALA A 3 29.28 6.97 17.47
N VAL A 4 30.49 6.47 17.19
CA VAL A 4 31.00 6.31 15.82
C VAL A 4 30.28 5.19 15.04
N ARG A 5 29.70 4.22 15.75
CA ARG A 5 28.93 3.11 15.15
C ARG A 5 27.49 3.50 14.79
N ARG A 6 26.99 4.63 15.29
CA ARG A 6 25.67 5.17 14.93
C ARG A 6 25.68 5.62 13.46
N ASP A 7 24.50 5.78 12.90
CA ASP A 7 24.37 6.10 11.47
C ASP A 7 24.49 7.60 11.20
N PHE A 8 23.86 8.44 12.02
CA PHE A 8 23.78 9.88 11.79
C PHE A 8 24.21 10.67 13.02
N THR A 9 24.85 11.81 12.79
CA THR A 9 25.39 12.70 13.84
C THR A 9 24.30 13.17 14.79
N ALA A 10 23.14 13.56 14.27
CA ALA A 10 21.96 13.96 15.05
C ALA A 10 21.43 12.87 16.02
N ASN A 11 21.72 11.58 15.74
CA ASN A 11 21.31 10.46 16.59
C ASN A 11 22.44 9.98 17.55
N ALA A 12 23.56 10.70 17.60
CA ALA A 12 24.74 10.34 18.39
C ALA A 12 25.05 11.36 19.50
N LEU A 13 24.05 12.13 19.92
CA LEU A 13 24.10 12.99 21.10
C LEU A 13 23.72 12.21 22.36
N TYR A 14 24.53 12.31 23.41
CA TYR A 14 24.30 11.60 24.67
C TYR A 14 24.02 12.59 25.79
N TYR A 15 22.97 12.35 26.56
CA TYR A 15 22.65 13.15 27.74
C TYR A 15 23.25 12.53 28.99
N ALA A 16 24.03 13.29 29.74
CA ALA A 16 24.62 12.86 31.00
C ALA A 16 23.78 13.38 32.17
N ILE A 17 23.22 12.46 32.97
CA ILE A 17 22.40 12.81 34.14
C ILE A 17 23.22 13.31 35.32
N GLU A 18 24.54 13.04 35.33
CA GLU A 18 25.44 13.42 36.43
C GLU A 18 25.65 14.93 36.51
N ASP A 19 25.79 15.58 35.36
CA ASP A 19 26.13 16.99 35.23
C ASP A 19 25.15 17.75 34.30
N PHE A 20 24.07 17.09 33.88
CA PHE A 20 23.04 17.61 32.98
C PHE A 20 23.60 18.11 31.63
N SER A 21 24.76 17.60 31.21
CA SER A 21 25.44 17.99 29.97
C SER A 21 25.03 17.13 28.76
N VAL A 22 25.25 17.65 27.56
CA VAL A 22 25.15 16.90 26.30
C VAL A 22 26.57 16.61 25.82
N ARG A 23 26.90 15.32 25.69
CA ARG A 23 28.17 14.84 25.14
C ARG A 23 28.02 14.62 23.65
N ASP A 24 28.81 15.35 22.87
CA ASP A 24 28.89 15.26 21.42
C ASP A 24 30.30 14.85 21.00
N TYR A 25 30.40 13.73 20.29
CA TYR A 25 31.67 13.17 19.84
C TYR A 25 31.86 13.26 18.32
N VAL A 26 30.85 13.76 17.59
CA VAL A 26 30.79 13.68 16.12
C VAL A 26 30.29 14.96 15.46
N GLY A 27 30.06 16.04 16.23
CA GLY A 27 29.53 17.31 15.73
C GLY A 27 28.01 17.29 15.51
N GLY A 28 27.29 16.37 16.17
CA GLY A 28 25.84 16.25 16.03
C GLY A 28 25.06 17.48 16.48
N PHE A 29 25.58 18.26 17.42
CA PHE A 29 24.89 19.45 17.93
C PHE A 29 24.84 20.55 16.86
N GLU A 30 25.97 20.80 16.18
CA GLU A 30 26.06 21.76 15.08
C GLU A 30 25.19 21.34 13.90
N ASP A 31 25.20 20.05 13.54
CA ASP A 31 24.37 19.51 12.46
C ASP A 31 22.87 19.64 12.78
N VAL A 32 22.46 19.41 14.04
CA VAL A 32 21.08 19.61 14.49
C VAL A 32 20.67 21.08 14.41
N GLN A 33 21.54 22.00 14.83
CA GLN A 33 21.29 23.44 14.70
C GLN A 33 21.15 23.87 13.23
N ALA A 34 21.99 23.31 12.36
CA ALA A 34 21.95 23.56 10.92
C ALA A 34 20.83 22.79 10.18
N ARG A 35 20.06 21.94 10.88
CA ARG A 35 19.03 21.05 10.33
C ARG A 35 19.58 20.16 9.20
N LYS A 36 20.78 19.61 9.40
CA LYS A 36 21.44 18.71 8.46
C LYS A 36 21.41 17.27 8.95
N MET A 37 21.01 16.37 8.07
CA MET A 37 21.10 14.92 8.27
C MET A 37 22.41 14.43 7.68
N LYS A 38 23.43 14.32 8.53
CA LYS A 38 24.79 13.92 8.14
C LYS A 38 25.13 12.52 8.64
N LEU A 39 25.66 11.69 7.75
CA LEU A 39 26.12 10.35 8.08
C LEU A 39 27.45 10.41 8.86
N ILE A 40 27.62 9.51 9.84
CA ILE A 40 28.89 9.40 10.57
C ILE A 40 29.88 8.57 9.75
N GLY A 41 31.10 9.06 9.58
CA GLY A 41 32.13 8.40 8.77
C GLY A 41 31.94 8.59 7.27
N GLU A 42 32.59 7.76 6.45
CA GLU A 42 32.59 7.89 4.99
C GLU A 42 31.28 7.35 4.36
N PRO A 43 30.46 8.20 3.70
CA PRO A 43 29.13 7.82 3.24
C PRO A 43 29.08 6.59 2.33
N GLU A 44 29.96 6.51 1.33
CA GLU A 44 29.99 5.37 0.40
C GLU A 44 30.26 4.05 1.13
N GLN A 45 31.26 4.02 2.03
CA GLN A 45 31.60 2.81 2.79
C GLN A 45 30.43 2.37 3.66
N ARG A 46 29.82 3.30 4.40
CA ARG A 46 28.69 3.03 5.29
C ARG A 46 27.46 2.56 4.54
N TYR A 47 27.17 3.09 3.35
CA TYR A 47 26.06 2.61 2.53
C TYR A 47 26.32 1.22 1.94
N ARG A 48 27.56 0.89 1.58
CA ARG A 48 27.92 -0.48 1.14
C ARG A 48 27.81 -1.51 2.26
N GLU A 49 28.18 -1.14 3.48
CA GLU A 49 28.01 -2.00 4.66
C GLU A 49 26.53 -2.27 4.99
N ASP A 50 25.68 -1.25 4.89
CA ASP A 50 24.23 -1.39 5.11
C ASP A 50 23.44 -0.42 4.23
N PRO A 51 22.96 -0.89 3.05
CA PRO A 51 22.24 -0.06 2.10
C PRO A 51 20.96 0.56 2.67
N VAL A 52 20.35 -0.06 3.69
CA VAL A 52 19.13 0.44 4.35
C VAL A 52 19.36 1.81 4.99
N ARG A 53 20.61 2.21 5.26
CA ARG A 53 20.96 3.57 5.74
C ARG A 53 20.50 4.67 4.78
N MET A 54 20.45 4.42 3.47
CA MET A 54 19.94 5.40 2.50
C MET A 54 18.45 5.70 2.75
N LEU A 55 17.63 4.66 2.97
CA LEU A 55 16.21 4.81 3.32
C LEU A 55 16.05 5.51 4.67
N ARG A 56 16.91 5.18 5.64
CA ARG A 56 16.92 5.83 6.96
C ARG A 56 17.26 7.31 6.88
N ALA A 57 18.19 7.70 6.00
CA ALA A 57 18.56 9.09 5.77
C ALA A 57 17.34 9.89 5.29
N VAL A 58 16.65 9.39 4.26
CA VAL A 58 15.42 10.00 3.74
C VAL A 58 14.34 10.07 4.82
N ARG A 59 14.10 8.98 5.54
CA ARG A 59 13.08 8.94 6.60
C ARG A 59 13.34 9.96 7.70
N LEU A 60 14.58 10.02 8.19
CA LEU A 60 14.92 10.91 9.29
C LEU A 60 14.94 12.38 8.85
N ALA A 61 15.42 12.65 7.63
CA ALA A 61 15.33 13.97 7.01
C ALA A 61 13.87 14.43 6.91
N ALA A 62 12.99 13.60 6.36
CA ALA A 62 11.56 13.88 6.26
C ALA A 62 10.92 14.11 7.63
N LYS A 63 11.18 13.23 8.61
CA LYS A 63 10.60 13.30 9.95
C LYS A 63 11.01 14.55 10.73
N LEU A 64 12.27 14.98 10.60
CA LEU A 64 12.82 16.09 11.37
C LEU A 64 12.73 17.43 10.62
N GLY A 65 12.32 17.43 9.36
CA GLY A 65 12.40 18.61 8.49
C GLY A 65 13.84 19.04 8.24
N PHE A 66 14.75 18.07 8.12
CA PHE A 66 16.17 18.29 7.86
C PHE A 66 16.48 18.07 6.39
N GLU A 67 17.55 18.69 5.90
CA GLU A 67 18.13 18.39 4.59
C GLU A 67 19.26 17.37 4.76
N ILE A 68 19.42 16.44 3.81
CA ILE A 68 20.57 15.54 3.83
C ILE A 68 21.81 16.34 3.46
N ASP A 69 22.87 16.19 4.25
CA ASP A 69 24.17 16.80 3.96
C ASP A 69 24.65 16.42 2.54
N PRO A 70 25.19 17.35 1.72
CA PRO A 70 25.59 17.05 0.35
C PRO A 70 26.56 15.87 0.20
N GLY A 71 27.52 15.72 1.13
CA GLY A 71 28.45 14.59 1.13
C GLY A 71 27.75 13.26 1.42
N SER A 72 26.74 13.29 2.30
CA SER A 72 25.88 12.14 2.57
C SER A 72 24.90 11.84 1.44
N ALA A 73 24.42 12.86 0.73
CA ALA A 73 23.45 12.74 -0.35
C ALA A 73 24.06 12.24 -1.67
N SER A 74 25.26 12.72 -2.02
CA SER A 74 25.87 12.50 -3.34
C SER A 74 26.00 11.01 -3.75
N PRO A 75 26.36 10.07 -2.86
CA PRO A 75 26.48 8.67 -3.25
C PRO A 75 25.14 7.93 -3.40
N ILE A 76 24.05 8.47 -2.84
CA ILE A 76 22.77 7.75 -2.73
C ILE A 76 22.23 7.28 -4.09
N PRO A 77 22.14 8.12 -5.14
CA PRO A 77 21.57 7.68 -6.41
C PRO A 77 22.39 6.56 -7.09
N GLN A 78 23.72 6.59 -6.92
CA GLN A 78 24.63 5.60 -7.51
C GLN A 78 24.59 4.27 -6.76
N LEU A 79 24.39 4.32 -5.44
CA LEU A 79 24.38 3.14 -4.57
C LEU A 79 22.98 2.57 -4.34
N ALA A 80 21.91 3.27 -4.75
CA ALA A 80 20.52 2.83 -4.64
C ALA A 80 20.29 1.37 -5.10
N PRO A 81 20.91 0.85 -6.19
CA PRO A 81 20.77 -0.55 -6.59
C PRO A 81 21.18 -1.56 -5.49
N LEU A 82 22.10 -1.21 -4.59
CA LEU A 82 22.52 -2.10 -3.49
C LEU A 82 21.37 -2.45 -2.53
N LEU A 83 20.26 -1.69 -2.55
CA LEU A 83 19.08 -2.05 -1.77
C LEU A 83 18.52 -3.42 -2.16
N SER A 84 18.73 -3.93 -3.38
CA SER A 84 18.29 -5.29 -3.75
C SER A 84 19.05 -6.40 -3.00
N GLU A 85 20.22 -6.08 -2.43
CA GLU A 85 21.02 -7.02 -1.63
C GLU A 85 20.57 -7.02 -0.16
N ALA A 86 19.81 -6.00 0.27
CA ALA A 86 19.27 -5.95 1.62
C ALA A 86 18.14 -6.97 1.81
N ALA A 87 18.03 -7.53 3.01
CA ALA A 87 16.96 -8.48 3.33
C ALA A 87 15.57 -7.84 3.06
N PRO A 88 14.70 -8.48 2.25
CA PRO A 88 13.40 -7.90 1.89
C PRO A 88 12.50 -7.54 3.07
N ALA A 89 12.63 -8.24 4.20
CA ALA A 89 11.95 -7.91 5.45
C ALA A 89 12.43 -6.60 6.06
N ARG A 90 13.73 -6.28 5.99
CA ARG A 90 14.28 -5.01 6.48
C ARG A 90 13.77 -3.84 5.64
N LEU A 91 13.68 -4.02 4.32
CA LEU A 91 13.09 -3.02 3.43
C LEU A 91 11.60 -2.80 3.74
N PHE A 92 10.85 -3.87 4.00
CA PHE A 92 9.45 -3.77 4.39
C PHE A 92 9.26 -2.94 5.66
N GLU A 93 10.00 -3.27 6.72
CA GLU A 93 9.96 -2.54 8.00
C GLU A 93 10.34 -1.06 7.80
N GLU A 94 11.32 -0.77 6.95
CA GLU A 94 11.73 0.61 6.70
C GLU A 94 10.69 1.40 5.87
N LEU A 95 10.03 0.76 4.90
CA LEU A 95 8.91 1.36 4.17
C LEU A 95 7.72 1.67 5.10
N LEU A 96 7.39 0.78 6.03
CA LEU A 96 6.36 1.08 7.03
C LEU A 96 6.73 2.31 7.85
N LYS A 97 7.98 2.43 8.30
CA LYS A 97 8.43 3.61 9.07
C LYS A 97 8.47 4.88 8.22
N LEU A 98 8.81 4.79 6.94
CA LEU A 98 8.78 5.94 6.01
C LEU A 98 7.37 6.51 5.90
N PHE A 99 6.37 5.65 5.64
CA PHE A 99 5.04 6.10 5.26
C PHE A 99 4.01 6.13 6.40
N LEU A 100 4.24 5.44 7.52
CA LEU A 100 3.29 5.38 8.64
C LEU A 100 3.75 6.20 9.86
N SER A 101 4.69 7.13 9.66
CA SER A 101 5.22 8.01 10.72
C SER A 101 4.77 9.47 10.63
N GLY A 102 3.73 9.75 9.83
CA GLY A 102 3.16 11.09 9.67
C GLY A 102 3.96 12.04 8.78
N ASN A 103 4.89 11.50 7.98
CA ASN A 103 5.74 12.24 7.04
C ASN A 103 5.85 11.52 5.69
N ALA A 104 4.77 10.86 5.28
CA ALA A 104 4.66 10.00 4.13
C ALA A 104 4.87 10.75 2.81
N VAL A 105 4.32 11.97 2.69
CA VAL A 105 4.52 12.82 1.50
C VAL A 105 5.99 13.19 1.33
N ALA A 106 6.60 13.78 2.37
CA ALA A 106 8.01 14.16 2.34
C ALA A 106 8.94 12.95 2.12
N SER A 107 8.58 11.80 2.69
CA SER A 107 9.30 10.54 2.46
C SER A 107 9.21 10.08 1.01
N PHE A 108 8.02 10.14 0.39
CA PHE A 108 7.83 9.77 -1.01
C PHE A 108 8.65 10.66 -1.95
N GLU A 109 8.55 11.97 -1.76
CA GLU A 109 9.28 12.96 -2.57
C GLU A 109 10.79 12.82 -2.37
N GLY A 110 11.25 12.52 -1.15
CA GLY A 110 12.65 12.18 -0.89
C GLY A 110 13.11 10.93 -1.64
N LEU A 111 12.31 9.85 -1.64
CA LEU A 111 12.64 8.63 -2.40
C LEU A 111 12.73 8.92 -3.91
N GLU A 112 11.86 9.77 -4.46
CA GLU A 112 11.95 10.23 -5.85
C GLU A 112 13.22 11.05 -6.10
N HIS A 113 13.47 12.06 -5.27
CA HIS A 113 14.58 12.99 -5.41
C HIS A 113 15.95 12.30 -5.39
N TYR A 114 16.13 11.34 -4.47
CA TYR A 114 17.40 10.61 -4.33
C TYR A 114 17.48 9.34 -5.18
N GLY A 115 16.50 9.08 -6.06
CA GLY A 115 16.52 7.92 -6.97
C GLY A 115 16.29 6.57 -6.28
N LEU A 116 15.80 6.57 -5.04
CA LEU A 116 15.57 5.36 -4.25
C LEU A 116 14.23 4.68 -4.57
N LEU A 117 13.26 5.42 -5.12
CA LEU A 117 11.93 4.87 -5.42
C LEU A 117 12.01 3.65 -6.35
N ALA A 118 12.84 3.70 -7.40
CA ALA A 118 13.00 2.61 -8.34
C ALA A 118 13.64 1.36 -7.72
N ALA A 119 14.41 1.51 -6.65
CA ALA A 119 15.04 0.40 -5.95
C ALA A 119 14.07 -0.34 -5.01
N VAL A 120 13.07 0.35 -4.44
CA VAL A 120 12.12 -0.25 -3.48
C VAL A 120 10.73 -0.53 -4.06
N LEU A 121 10.32 0.22 -5.09
CA LEU A 121 9.01 0.12 -5.77
C LEU A 121 9.21 0.21 -7.30
N PRO A 122 9.92 -0.74 -7.93
CA PRO A 122 10.39 -0.63 -9.32
C PRO A 122 9.27 -0.46 -10.34
N GLU A 123 8.21 -1.26 -10.24
CA GLU A 123 7.06 -1.20 -11.16
C GLU A 123 6.27 0.10 -11.00
N THR A 124 6.17 0.62 -9.76
CA THR A 124 5.54 1.93 -9.50
C THR A 124 6.37 3.04 -10.10
N ALA A 125 7.69 3.06 -9.87
CA ALA A 125 8.58 4.07 -10.43
C ALA A 125 8.48 4.11 -11.96
N ALA A 126 8.50 2.95 -12.60
CA ALA A 126 8.37 2.85 -14.05
C ALA A 126 6.99 3.27 -14.55
N ALA A 127 5.91 2.97 -13.81
CA ALA A 127 4.56 3.44 -14.14
C ALA A 127 4.42 4.95 -14.03
N LEU A 128 4.95 5.56 -12.97
CA LEU A 128 4.95 7.01 -12.76
C LEU A 128 5.76 7.73 -13.85
N ALA A 129 6.94 7.22 -14.20
CA ALA A 129 7.77 7.78 -15.28
C ALA A 129 7.05 7.75 -16.64
N SER A 130 6.23 6.73 -16.90
CA SER A 130 5.45 6.62 -18.14
C SER A 130 4.15 7.45 -18.15
N ASN A 131 3.69 7.93 -16.99
CA ASN A 131 2.43 8.65 -16.84
C ASN A 131 2.59 10.16 -17.06
N ARG A 132 2.57 10.59 -18.32
CA ARG A 132 2.78 12.01 -18.69
C ARG A 132 1.81 13.00 -18.05
N SER A 133 0.59 12.57 -17.71
CA SER A 133 -0.39 13.46 -17.08
C SER A 133 -0.08 13.77 -15.62
N GLY A 134 0.80 13.00 -14.96
CA GLY A 134 1.08 13.11 -13.52
C GLY A 134 -0.09 12.72 -12.62
N ALA A 135 -1.22 12.30 -13.19
CA ALA A 135 -2.45 11.98 -12.45
C ALA A 135 -2.24 10.85 -11.43
N LEU A 136 -1.47 9.82 -11.78
CA LEU A 136 -1.16 8.72 -10.87
C LEU A 136 -0.27 9.19 -9.71
N ARG A 137 0.69 10.07 -9.98
CA ARG A 137 1.53 10.68 -8.92
C ARG A 137 0.69 11.55 -8.00
N ALA A 138 -0.21 12.37 -8.55
CA ALA A 138 -1.11 13.22 -7.78
C ALA A 138 -2.01 12.42 -6.85
N MET A 139 -2.58 11.31 -7.33
CA MET A 139 -3.38 10.40 -6.49
C MET A 139 -2.55 9.75 -5.37
N VAL A 140 -1.33 9.29 -5.66
CA VAL A 140 -0.45 8.74 -4.61
C VAL A 140 -0.17 9.80 -3.54
N LEU A 141 0.24 11.00 -3.94
CA LEU A 141 0.50 12.09 -3.00
C LEU A 141 -0.73 12.46 -2.17
N GLU A 142 -1.92 12.49 -2.77
CA GLU A 142 -3.16 12.78 -2.05
C GLU A 142 -3.49 11.72 -1.00
N GLY A 143 -3.32 10.43 -1.34
CA GLY A 143 -3.51 9.37 -0.36
C GLY A 143 -2.46 9.38 0.76
N LEU A 144 -1.22 9.80 0.45
CA LEU A 144 -0.17 9.96 1.45
C LEU A 144 -0.44 11.16 2.37
N ARG A 145 -0.97 12.29 1.84
CA ARG A 145 -1.45 13.41 2.69
C ARG A 145 -2.54 12.96 3.65
N GLY A 146 -3.49 12.17 3.16
CA GLY A 146 -4.51 11.56 4.02
C GLY A 146 -3.91 10.64 5.09
N THR A 147 -2.85 9.90 4.76
CA THR A 147 -2.12 9.07 5.73
C THR A 147 -1.43 9.92 6.80
N ASP A 148 -0.79 11.01 6.40
CA ASP A 148 -0.13 11.95 7.32
C ASP A 148 -1.12 12.61 8.27
N ALA A 149 -2.26 13.08 7.76
CA ALA A 149 -3.33 13.66 8.56
C ALA A 149 -3.88 12.65 9.59
N ARG A 150 -4.05 11.38 9.21
CA ARG A 150 -4.51 10.32 10.13
C ARG A 150 -3.51 10.07 11.25
N VAL A 151 -2.22 9.95 10.93
CA VAL A 151 -1.19 9.76 11.96
C VAL A 151 -1.13 10.96 12.90
N ALA A 152 -1.24 12.19 12.37
CA ALA A 152 -1.26 13.41 13.19
C ALA A 152 -2.47 13.49 14.15
N ASN A 153 -3.59 12.85 13.79
CA ASN A 153 -4.81 12.78 14.59
C ASN A 153 -4.87 11.51 15.47
N ASP A 154 -3.78 10.75 15.61
CA ASP A 154 -3.72 9.46 16.32
C ASP A 154 -4.73 8.41 15.80
N GLU A 155 -5.13 8.54 14.53
CA GLU A 155 -6.02 7.58 13.88
C GLU A 155 -5.25 6.36 13.36
N PRO A 156 -5.86 5.16 13.40
CA PRO A 156 -5.21 3.97 12.88
C PRO A 156 -5.02 4.06 11.36
N VAL A 157 -3.83 3.67 10.91
CA VAL A 157 -3.45 3.56 9.50
C VAL A 157 -3.22 2.10 9.11
N SER A 158 -3.65 1.72 7.90
CA SER A 158 -3.61 0.34 7.44
C SER A 158 -2.45 0.12 6.45
N PRO A 159 -1.49 -0.78 6.75
CA PRO A 159 -0.44 -1.14 5.80
C PRO A 159 -1.00 -1.66 4.48
N ALA A 160 -2.10 -2.41 4.49
CA ALA A 160 -2.69 -2.91 3.26
C ALA A 160 -3.24 -1.80 2.36
N PHE A 161 -3.83 -0.75 2.95
CA PHE A 161 -4.29 0.42 2.20
C PHE A 161 -3.11 1.22 1.65
N LEU A 162 -2.04 1.39 2.45
CA LEU A 162 -0.80 2.03 2.01
C LEU A 162 -0.21 1.33 0.78
N PHE A 163 -0.04 0.00 0.81
CA PHE A 163 0.49 -0.72 -0.35
C PHE A 163 -0.49 -0.72 -1.53
N ALA A 164 -1.80 -0.69 -1.28
CA ALA A 164 -2.80 -0.52 -2.36
C ALA A 164 -2.61 0.81 -3.08
N LEU A 165 -2.25 1.87 -2.34
CA LEU A 165 -1.95 3.20 -2.88
C LEU A 165 -0.61 3.23 -3.62
N LEU A 166 0.48 2.80 -2.96
CA LEU A 166 1.84 2.87 -3.50
C LEU A 166 2.01 2.02 -4.77
N LEU A 167 1.32 0.88 -4.86
CA LEU A 167 1.40 -0.03 -6.02
C LEU A 167 0.28 0.21 -7.05
N TRP A 168 -0.61 1.18 -6.82
CA TRP A 168 -1.68 1.51 -7.76
C TRP A 168 -1.17 1.89 -9.15
N PRO A 169 -0.12 2.73 -9.30
CA PRO A 169 0.39 3.07 -10.63
C PRO A 169 0.86 1.83 -11.40
N ALA A 170 1.56 0.92 -10.72
CA ALA A 170 2.00 -0.35 -11.29
C ALA A 170 0.81 -1.21 -11.74
N TYR A 171 -0.24 -1.30 -10.89
CA TYR A 171 -1.46 -2.04 -11.20
C TYR A 171 -2.15 -1.48 -12.45
N CYS A 172 -2.34 -0.16 -12.55
CA CYS A 172 -2.93 0.48 -13.72
C CYS A 172 -2.16 0.17 -15.01
N ARG A 173 -0.82 0.29 -14.96
CA ARG A 173 0.03 -0.02 -16.12
C ARG A 173 -0.08 -1.49 -16.54
N ALA A 174 -0.04 -2.41 -15.58
CA ALA A 174 -0.19 -3.84 -15.85
C ALA A 174 -1.57 -4.17 -16.43
N LEU A 175 -2.64 -3.57 -15.89
CA LEU A 175 -4.01 -3.78 -16.35
C LEU A 175 -4.21 -3.30 -17.79
N ILE A 176 -3.75 -2.09 -18.11
CA ILE A 176 -3.83 -1.54 -19.48
C ILE A 176 -3.10 -2.46 -20.47
N GLY A 177 -1.91 -2.94 -20.10
CA GLY A 177 -1.14 -3.86 -20.94
C GLY A 177 -1.85 -5.19 -21.19
N LEU A 178 -2.53 -5.75 -20.19
CA LEU A 178 -3.29 -7.00 -20.32
C LEU A 178 -4.59 -6.81 -21.11
N GLN A 179 -5.28 -5.69 -20.93
CA GLN A 179 -6.48 -5.36 -21.71
C GLN A 179 -6.16 -5.14 -23.18
N ALA A 180 -5.01 -4.50 -23.49
CA ALA A 180 -4.54 -4.33 -24.87
C ALA A 180 -4.25 -5.67 -25.58
N GLN A 181 -4.05 -6.76 -24.83
CA GLN A 181 -3.89 -8.12 -25.37
C GLN A 181 -5.25 -8.84 -25.58
N GLY A 182 -6.37 -8.14 -25.39
CA GLY A 182 -7.72 -8.71 -25.58
C GLY A 182 -8.20 -9.59 -24.42
N MET A 183 -7.53 -9.54 -23.27
CA MET A 183 -7.94 -10.32 -22.09
C MET A 183 -9.26 -9.81 -21.52
N GLN A 184 -10.11 -10.74 -21.07
CA GLN A 184 -11.38 -10.41 -20.41
C GLN A 184 -11.15 -9.53 -19.17
N ALA A 185 -12.02 -8.54 -18.95
CA ALA A 185 -11.78 -7.48 -17.97
C ALA A 185 -11.55 -8.00 -16.54
N GLU A 186 -12.35 -8.97 -16.07
CA GLU A 186 -12.19 -9.53 -14.72
C GLU A 186 -10.91 -10.36 -14.57
N GLU A 187 -10.54 -11.11 -15.61
CA GLU A 187 -9.30 -11.90 -15.63
C GLU A 187 -8.08 -10.98 -15.66
N ALA A 188 -8.12 -9.93 -16.48
CA ALA A 188 -7.06 -8.92 -16.58
C ALA A 188 -6.82 -8.23 -15.23
N GLN A 189 -7.88 -7.90 -14.49
CA GLN A 189 -7.78 -7.31 -13.15
C GLN A 189 -7.09 -8.24 -12.16
N ARG A 190 -7.52 -9.51 -12.08
CA ARG A 190 -6.89 -10.51 -11.18
C ARG A 190 -5.43 -10.73 -11.53
N ARG A 191 -5.14 -10.92 -12.82
CA ARG A 191 -3.78 -11.18 -13.30
C ARG A 191 -2.86 -9.96 -13.13
N ALA A 192 -3.38 -8.73 -13.29
CA ALA A 192 -2.64 -7.51 -12.99
C ALA A 192 -2.29 -7.43 -11.49
N ALA A 193 -3.27 -7.67 -10.62
CA ALA A 193 -3.08 -7.65 -9.17
C ALA A 193 -2.04 -8.69 -8.72
N ASP A 194 -2.13 -9.91 -9.23
CA ASP A 194 -1.18 -10.99 -8.94
C ASP A 194 0.22 -10.67 -9.45
N ARG A 195 0.34 -10.21 -10.70
CA ARG A 195 1.63 -9.87 -11.31
C ARG A 195 2.37 -8.78 -10.51
N VAL A 196 1.69 -7.67 -10.21
CA VAL A 196 2.29 -6.57 -9.44
C VAL A 196 2.69 -7.03 -8.05
N THR A 197 1.84 -7.82 -7.39
CA THR A 197 2.14 -8.36 -6.05
C THR A 197 3.36 -9.28 -6.09
N LEU A 198 3.43 -10.21 -7.06
CA LEU A 198 4.54 -11.15 -7.20
C LEU A 198 5.86 -10.46 -7.54
N HIS A 199 5.83 -9.45 -8.43
CA HIS A 199 7.02 -8.67 -8.76
C HIS A 199 7.51 -7.89 -7.52
N GLN A 200 6.59 -7.26 -6.77
CA GLN A 200 6.95 -6.53 -5.56
C GLN A 200 7.57 -7.44 -4.48
N LEU A 201 7.11 -8.69 -4.37
CA LEU A 201 7.67 -9.68 -3.44
C LEU A 201 9.15 -10.01 -3.72
N GLY A 202 9.62 -9.82 -4.95
CA GLY A 202 11.03 -9.97 -5.31
C GLY A 202 11.93 -8.87 -4.73
N THR A 203 11.36 -7.74 -4.33
CA THR A 203 12.10 -6.59 -3.77
C THR A 203 11.83 -6.43 -2.27
N VAL A 204 10.56 -6.47 -1.86
CA VAL A 204 10.13 -6.19 -0.49
C VAL A 204 9.25 -7.33 0.00
N ALA A 205 9.53 -7.86 1.19
CA ALA A 205 8.70 -8.90 1.78
C ALA A 205 7.34 -8.29 2.16
N LEU A 206 6.30 -8.56 1.37
CA LEU A 206 4.93 -8.12 1.63
C LEU A 206 4.10 -9.30 2.19
N PRO A 207 3.87 -9.36 3.52
CA PRO A 207 3.07 -10.44 4.12
C PRO A 207 1.69 -10.59 3.49
N ARG A 208 1.20 -11.84 3.38
CA ARG A 208 -0.15 -12.14 2.84
C ARG A 208 -1.29 -11.44 3.57
N ARG A 209 -1.13 -11.21 4.88
CA ARG A 209 -2.08 -10.44 5.69
C ARG A 209 -2.27 -9.00 5.20
N PHE A 210 -1.35 -8.47 4.40
CA PHE A 210 -1.44 -7.14 3.79
C PHE A 210 -1.70 -7.21 2.28
N SER A 211 -1.04 -8.12 1.55
CA SER A 211 -1.24 -8.23 0.10
C SER A 211 -2.63 -8.70 -0.30
N LEU A 212 -3.25 -9.61 0.46
CA LEU A 212 -4.62 -10.07 0.15
C LEU A 212 -5.65 -8.94 0.29
N PRO A 213 -5.75 -8.22 1.44
CA PRO A 213 -6.62 -7.05 1.53
C PRO A 213 -6.34 -5.97 0.48
N MET A 214 -5.07 -5.74 0.16
CA MET A 214 -4.65 -4.79 -0.88
C MET A 214 -5.23 -5.14 -2.25
N GLN A 215 -5.06 -6.38 -2.69
CA GLN A 215 -5.62 -6.84 -3.96
C GLN A 215 -7.15 -6.76 -3.96
N GLU A 216 -7.80 -7.10 -2.85
CA GLU A 216 -9.25 -6.95 -2.73
C GLU A 216 -9.71 -5.49 -2.90
N ILE A 217 -8.99 -4.51 -2.32
CA ILE A 217 -9.29 -3.09 -2.54
C ILE A 217 -9.30 -2.75 -4.04
N TRP A 218 -8.32 -3.24 -4.80
CA TRP A 218 -8.26 -3.04 -6.26
C TRP A 218 -9.40 -3.74 -7.00
N LEU A 219 -9.67 -5.00 -6.68
CA LEU A 219 -10.70 -5.79 -7.37
C LEU A 219 -12.13 -5.28 -7.09
N LEU A 220 -12.34 -4.58 -5.99
CA LEU A 220 -13.62 -3.92 -5.70
C LEU A 220 -13.84 -2.65 -6.54
N GLN A 221 -12.76 -2.04 -7.08
CA GLN A 221 -12.85 -0.77 -7.84
C GLN A 221 -13.77 -0.86 -9.06
N SER A 222 -13.77 -1.99 -9.77
CA SER A 222 -14.62 -2.20 -10.94
C SER A 222 -16.09 -2.43 -10.60
N ARG A 223 -16.41 -2.70 -9.32
CA ARG A 223 -17.77 -2.97 -8.86
C ARG A 223 -18.54 -1.70 -8.51
N PHE A 224 -17.84 -0.59 -8.27
CA PHE A 224 -18.47 0.68 -7.92
C PHE A 224 -19.27 1.29 -9.07
N SER A 225 -19.03 0.92 -10.33
CA SER A 225 -19.85 1.36 -11.47
C SER A 225 -21.22 0.67 -11.56
N SER A 226 -21.41 -0.45 -10.86
CA SER A 226 -22.65 -1.22 -10.92
C SER A 226 -23.77 -0.56 -10.09
N ARG A 227 -24.91 -0.29 -10.73
CA ARG A 227 -26.14 0.19 -10.08
C ARG A 227 -27.18 -0.90 -9.82
N GLN A 228 -26.84 -2.18 -10.02
CA GLN A 228 -27.78 -3.27 -9.76
C GLN A 228 -27.96 -3.49 -8.25
N ARG A 229 -29.21 -3.47 -7.76
CA ARG A 229 -29.57 -3.63 -6.34
C ARG A 229 -28.82 -4.76 -5.62
N LYS A 230 -28.91 -6.01 -6.13
CA LYS A 230 -28.24 -7.17 -5.52
C LYS A 230 -26.71 -7.03 -5.43
N ARG A 231 -26.09 -6.28 -6.35
CA ARG A 231 -24.66 -5.99 -6.34
C ARG A 231 -24.34 -4.88 -5.35
N VAL A 232 -25.19 -3.84 -5.28
CA VAL A 232 -25.05 -2.73 -4.34
C VAL A 232 -25.10 -3.20 -2.89
N THR A 233 -26.17 -3.90 -2.49
CA THR A 233 -26.34 -4.40 -1.12
C THR A 233 -25.19 -5.33 -0.70
N ARG A 234 -24.72 -6.17 -1.61
CA ARG A 234 -23.60 -7.08 -1.37
C ARG A 234 -22.26 -6.35 -1.22
N LEU A 235 -22.06 -5.27 -1.97
CA LEU A 235 -20.85 -4.47 -1.86
C LEU A 235 -20.85 -3.65 -0.57
N LEU A 236 -21.99 -3.06 -0.15
CA LEU A 236 -22.13 -2.39 1.14
C LEU A 236 -21.79 -3.31 2.32
N ALA A 237 -22.22 -4.57 2.27
CA ALA A 237 -21.94 -5.56 3.32
C ALA A 237 -20.49 -6.12 3.29
N HIS A 238 -19.67 -5.73 2.32
CA HIS A 238 -18.32 -6.29 2.20
C HIS A 238 -17.41 -5.77 3.32
N PRO A 239 -16.61 -6.62 4.00
CA PRO A 239 -15.75 -6.20 5.12
C PRO A 239 -14.76 -5.08 4.77
N ARG A 240 -14.36 -5.00 3.51
CA ARG A 240 -13.41 -4.00 2.99
C ARG A 240 -14.08 -2.87 2.20
N PHE A 241 -15.40 -2.75 2.25
CA PHE A 241 -16.14 -1.70 1.56
C PHE A 241 -15.59 -0.31 1.89
N ARG A 242 -15.39 -0.01 3.18
CA ARG A 242 -14.92 1.31 3.61
C ARG A 242 -13.56 1.67 2.99
N ALA A 243 -12.59 0.76 3.09
CA ALA A 243 -11.28 0.96 2.47
C ALA A 243 -11.38 1.08 0.95
N ALA A 244 -12.21 0.29 0.28
CA ALA A 244 -12.39 0.37 -1.17
C ALA A 244 -13.08 1.66 -1.63
N TYR A 245 -14.02 2.18 -0.84
CA TYR A 245 -14.70 3.46 -1.08
C TYR A 245 -13.76 4.65 -0.82
N ASP A 246 -13.01 4.63 0.28
CA ASP A 246 -11.97 5.64 0.55
C ASP A 246 -10.93 5.65 -0.59
N PHE A 247 -10.60 4.49 -1.14
CA PHE A 247 -9.73 4.39 -2.32
C PHE A 247 -10.37 4.96 -3.59
N LEU A 248 -11.68 4.76 -3.79
CA LEU A 248 -12.43 5.38 -4.90
C LEU A 248 -12.43 6.91 -4.80
N LEU A 249 -12.56 7.46 -3.59
CA LEU A 249 -12.44 8.91 -3.36
C LEU A 249 -11.08 9.45 -3.81
N LEU A 250 -9.99 8.74 -3.48
CA LEU A 250 -8.64 9.14 -3.91
C LEU A 250 -8.48 9.14 -5.43
N ARG A 251 -9.19 8.26 -6.15
CA ARG A 251 -9.15 8.23 -7.62
C ARG A 251 -9.70 9.50 -8.26
N LEU A 252 -10.51 10.29 -7.55
CA LEU A 252 -10.95 11.60 -8.02
C LEU A 252 -9.81 12.60 -8.18
N ALA A 253 -8.71 12.44 -7.43
CA ALA A 253 -7.51 13.26 -7.60
C ALA A 253 -6.79 12.98 -8.93
N ALA A 254 -6.98 11.78 -9.51
CA ALA A 254 -6.41 11.41 -10.81
C ALA A 254 -7.38 11.67 -11.98
N SER A 255 -8.69 11.49 -11.78
CA SER A 255 -9.70 11.62 -12.83
C SER A 255 -11.08 11.93 -12.26
N SER A 256 -11.81 12.86 -12.90
CA SER A 256 -13.20 13.18 -12.57
C SER A 256 -14.21 12.11 -13.01
N GLU A 257 -13.78 11.08 -13.74
CA GLU A 257 -14.65 10.01 -14.28
C GLU A 257 -15.46 9.31 -13.18
N HIS A 258 -14.95 9.23 -11.96
CA HIS A 258 -15.61 8.54 -10.84
C HIS A 258 -16.50 9.43 -9.98
N ALA A 259 -16.71 10.70 -10.36
CA ALA A 259 -17.46 11.66 -9.53
C ALA A 259 -18.91 11.20 -9.29
N GLU A 260 -19.58 10.69 -10.33
CA GLU A 260 -20.94 10.17 -10.23
C GLU A 260 -21.02 8.90 -9.38
N ASP A 261 -20.02 8.01 -9.51
CA ASP A 261 -19.90 6.82 -8.66
C ASP A 261 -19.78 7.23 -7.19
N VAL A 262 -18.87 8.17 -6.90
CA VAL A 262 -18.66 8.66 -5.53
C VAL A 262 -19.93 9.28 -4.96
N ALA A 263 -20.63 10.12 -5.72
CA ALA A 263 -21.88 10.75 -5.27
C ALA A 263 -22.94 9.70 -4.93
N PHE A 264 -23.17 8.75 -5.83
CA PHE A 264 -24.12 7.66 -5.62
C PHE A 264 -23.77 6.84 -4.37
N TRP A 265 -22.51 6.43 -4.21
CA TRP A 265 -22.10 5.59 -3.08
C TRP A 265 -22.07 6.34 -1.76
N ARG A 266 -21.92 7.67 -1.77
CA ARG A 266 -22.09 8.51 -0.58
C ARG A 266 -23.52 8.45 -0.06
N GLU A 267 -24.49 8.60 -0.94
CA GLU A 267 -25.93 8.53 -0.61
C GLU A 267 -26.35 7.11 -0.22
N ALA A 268 -25.88 6.10 -0.95
CA ALA A 268 -26.18 4.70 -0.70
C ALA A 268 -25.72 4.20 0.68
N GLN A 269 -24.71 4.85 1.28
CA GLN A 269 -24.25 4.52 2.64
C GLN A 269 -25.18 5.04 3.74
N THR A 270 -25.94 6.11 3.48
CA THR A 270 -26.83 6.74 4.46
C THR A 270 -28.28 6.26 4.33
N GLN A 271 -28.65 5.72 3.17
CA GLN A 271 -30.01 5.26 2.90
C GLN A 271 -30.32 3.94 3.60
N SER A 272 -31.57 3.80 4.04
CA SER A 272 -32.09 2.50 4.49
C SER A 272 -32.21 1.52 3.32
N ASN A 273 -32.27 0.22 3.60
CA ASN A 273 -32.38 -0.81 2.55
C ASN A 273 -33.71 -0.71 1.75
N GLU A 274 -34.74 -0.09 2.34
CA GLU A 274 -36.02 0.23 1.68
C GLU A 274 -35.90 1.45 0.77
N GLU A 275 -35.20 2.50 1.20
CA GLU A 275 -34.92 3.68 0.37
C GLU A 275 -34.05 3.31 -0.84
N LEU A 276 -32.98 2.54 -0.62
CA LEU A 276 -32.16 1.97 -1.70
C LEU A 276 -33.00 1.14 -2.68
N SER A 277 -34.03 0.45 -2.20
CA SER A 277 -34.94 -0.32 -3.05
C SER A 277 -35.81 0.59 -3.93
N ALA A 278 -36.23 1.74 -3.42
CA ALA A 278 -37.02 2.72 -4.16
C ALA A 278 -36.17 3.47 -5.19
N THR A 279 -34.94 3.86 -4.83
CA THR A 279 -34.01 4.56 -5.74
C THR A 279 -33.47 3.66 -6.85
N LEU A 280 -33.37 2.34 -6.60
CA LEU A 280 -32.81 1.35 -7.54
C LEU A 280 -33.85 0.48 -8.27
N GLY A 281 -35.16 0.76 -8.16
CA GLY A 281 -36.22 0.09 -8.92
C GLY A 281 -36.95 1.08 -9.86
N VAL A 282 -37.24 0.80 -11.14
CA VAL A 282 -37.49 -0.47 -11.85
C VAL A 282 -36.60 -0.58 -13.10
N ALA A 283 -35.68 -1.56 -13.14
CA ALA A 283 -35.22 -2.13 -14.40
C ALA A 283 -35.78 -3.55 -14.48
N ALA A 284 -36.77 -3.75 -15.36
CA ALA A 284 -37.22 -5.07 -15.76
C ALA A 284 -36.00 -5.89 -16.25
N PRO A 285 -35.94 -7.21 -15.98
CA PRO A 285 -34.83 -8.01 -16.46
C PRO A 285 -34.86 -8.02 -17.99
N ARG A 286 -33.85 -7.39 -18.62
CA ARG A 286 -33.45 -7.82 -19.96
C ARG A 286 -32.63 -9.08 -19.76
N ASP A 287 -33.29 -10.21 -19.96
CA ASP A 287 -32.66 -11.51 -20.09
C ASP A 287 -31.47 -11.43 -21.05
N ALA A 288 -30.28 -11.70 -20.53
CA ALA A 288 -29.22 -12.34 -21.27
C ALA A 288 -28.23 -12.96 -20.28
N TYR A 289 -27.98 -14.25 -20.50
CA TYR A 289 -26.99 -15.13 -19.88
C TYR A 289 -27.46 -15.93 -18.66
N ALA A 290 -27.82 -17.17 -19.01
CA ALA A 290 -28.10 -18.31 -18.17
C ALA A 290 -26.99 -18.57 -17.13
N GLU A 291 -27.43 -18.80 -15.89
CA GLU A 291 -26.64 -19.44 -14.85
C GLU A 291 -26.30 -20.89 -15.27
N VAL A 292 -25.02 -21.23 -15.22
CA VAL A 292 -24.57 -22.63 -15.13
C VAL A 292 -23.69 -22.73 -13.89
N ASP A 293 -23.92 -23.81 -13.14
CA ASP A 293 -23.20 -24.36 -11.99
C ASP A 293 -23.44 -23.79 -10.58
N ALA A 294 -24.48 -24.35 -9.95
CA ALA A 294 -24.34 -24.92 -8.61
C ALA A 294 -25.06 -26.29 -8.55
N PRO A 295 -24.42 -27.38 -8.11
CA PRO A 295 -25.07 -28.70 -8.05
C PRO A 295 -26.07 -28.77 -6.89
N PRO A 296 -27.18 -29.52 -7.03
CA PRO A 296 -28.26 -29.52 -6.05
C PRO A 296 -27.88 -30.24 -4.75
N PRO A 297 -28.45 -29.83 -3.60
CA PRO A 297 -28.14 -30.43 -2.31
C PRO A 297 -28.67 -31.87 -2.21
N LYS A 298 -27.79 -32.80 -1.78
CA LYS A 298 -28.11 -34.21 -1.56
C LYS A 298 -29.21 -34.37 -0.50
N ARG A 299 -30.37 -34.87 -0.90
CA ARG A 299 -31.44 -35.36 0.00
C ARG A 299 -30.90 -36.45 0.92
N ARG A 300 -30.88 -36.20 2.24
CA ARG A 300 -30.62 -37.21 3.29
C ARG A 300 -31.71 -38.29 3.23
N ARG A 301 -31.36 -39.50 2.77
CA ARG A 301 -32.21 -40.70 2.89
C ARG A 301 -32.31 -41.10 4.37
N ARG A 302 -33.54 -41.18 4.88
CA ARG A 302 -33.89 -41.80 6.17
C ARG A 302 -33.40 -43.25 6.19
N ARG A 303 -32.52 -43.59 7.15
CA ARG A 303 -32.13 -44.98 7.46
C ARG A 303 -33.34 -45.69 8.08
N ARG A 304 -33.85 -46.71 7.40
CA ARG A 304 -34.87 -47.65 7.90
C ARG A 304 -34.13 -48.70 8.75
N ARG A 305 -34.52 -48.86 10.01
CA ARG A 305 -34.07 -49.93 10.92
C ARG A 305 -34.75 -51.26 10.53
N SER A 306 -33.97 -52.29 10.33
CA SER A 306 -34.31 -53.72 10.40
C SER A 306 -33.04 -54.38 11.01
N GLY A 307 -33.04 -55.13 12.10
CA GLY A 307 -34.06 -56.02 12.65
C GLY A 307 -33.78 -57.45 12.15
N GLY A 308 -33.15 -58.29 12.98
CA GLY A 308 -32.82 -59.71 12.74
C GLY A 308 -31.31 -59.98 12.85
N GLU A 309 -30.81 -60.42 14.01
CA GLU A 309 -30.69 -61.82 14.50
C GLU A 309 -29.40 -62.52 14.04
N ALA A 310 -28.67 -63.05 15.03
CA ALA A 310 -27.42 -63.81 14.93
C ALA A 310 -27.67 -65.22 14.36
N PRO A 311 -26.62 -66.03 14.07
CA PRO A 311 -26.01 -66.82 15.15
C PRO A 311 -24.49 -67.03 15.04
N ALA A 312 -24.02 -67.85 15.99
CA ALA A 312 -22.69 -68.11 16.53
C ALA A 312 -21.71 -68.96 15.70
N ALA A 313 -20.55 -69.22 16.34
CA ALA A 313 -19.46 -70.17 16.07
C ALA A 313 -18.42 -69.67 15.05
N GLU A 314 -17.11 -69.75 15.30
CA GLU A 314 -16.28 -70.56 16.20
C GLU A 314 -15.01 -69.78 16.57
#